data_AF-A0A224YP54-F1
#
_entry.id   AF-A0A224YP54-F1
#
_cell.length_a   1.000
_cell.length_b   1.000
_cell.length_c   1.000
_cell.angle_alpha   90.00
_cell.angle_beta   90.00
_cell.angle_gamma   90.00
#
_symmetry.space_group_name_H-M   'P 1'
#
loop_
_entity.id
_entity.type
_entity.pdbx_description
1 polymer ?
#
loop_
_entity_poly.entity_id
_entity_poly.type
_entity_poly.pdbx_seq_one_letter_code
_entity_poly.pdbx_strand_id
1 'polypeptide(L)'
;MNRATFSHFQVVFLALICASYIGSTLCKHVEWHIEIGLLLDAHYHPHPPSALRSLQEYYEEMFNSLSRRLSLIGMGRFVFIWTGLYKLTTAESQILFWTPGRKPTTIEVHRNWISPAAVPIRARVRRKDAVILLTKRTLTLPNGADTTGFAVKSGMCTKDDLIVVHDDGMFSGENNLLRYLLHSAGVDYDGSGTASRCSAFGGYLMGSGLLRLPLEFSHCTMALAFRAFSRLTCITSKIGRKAGHLIPKPPKVSREEFCAIFGADPCDDKGTGKYEHKRPEKYECYAFCCKGISKIIQMAGPDGLKCDEDVLYSKRKRCLLGRCKTAA
;
A
#
# COMPACT_ATOMS: atom_id res chain seq x y z
N MET A 1 3.76 -41.46 -31.62
CA MET A 1 2.77 -40.52 -31.04
C MET A 1 3.16 -40.21 -29.59
N ASN A 2 3.21 -38.92 -29.27
CA ASN A 2 4.02 -38.31 -28.20
C ASN A 2 3.45 -38.43 -26.78
N ARG A 3 4.32 -38.72 -25.80
CA ARG A 3 4.08 -38.59 -24.35
C ARG A 3 4.21 -37.15 -23.83
N ALA A 4 4.61 -36.20 -24.68
CA ALA A 4 4.86 -34.80 -24.30
C ALA A 4 3.62 -33.88 -24.29
N THR A 5 2.47 -34.34 -24.82
CA THR A 5 1.25 -33.52 -24.92
C THR A 5 0.29 -33.65 -23.74
N PHE A 6 0.51 -34.61 -22.82
CA PHE A 6 -0.39 -34.83 -21.68
C PHE A 6 -0.03 -34.02 -20.41
N SER A 7 1.17 -33.45 -20.34
CA SER A 7 1.63 -32.68 -19.15
C SER A 7 1.33 -31.18 -19.24
N HIS A 8 1.13 -30.62 -20.43
CA HIS A 8 0.72 -29.21 -20.57
C HIS A 8 -0.78 -28.97 -20.35
N PHE A 9 -1.62 -29.99 -20.41
CA PHE A 9 -3.05 -29.84 -20.19
C PHE A 9 -3.44 -29.69 -18.71
N GLN A 10 -2.68 -30.24 -17.76
CA GLN A 10 -3.00 -30.11 -16.32
C GLN A 10 -2.62 -28.74 -15.72
N VAL A 11 -1.57 -28.08 -16.23
CA VAL A 11 -1.17 -26.75 -15.73
C VAL A 11 -2.08 -25.65 -16.28
N VAL A 12 -2.65 -25.86 -17.48
CA VAL A 12 -3.62 -24.93 -18.07
C VAL A 12 -5.03 -25.12 -17.46
N PHE A 13 -5.43 -26.34 -17.10
CA PHE A 13 -6.75 -26.59 -16.50
C PHE A 13 -6.86 -26.09 -15.04
N LEU A 14 -5.77 -26.11 -14.26
CA LEU A 14 -5.76 -25.50 -12.91
C LEU A 14 -5.73 -23.96 -12.94
N ALA A 15 -5.21 -23.35 -14.01
CA ALA A 15 -5.30 -21.91 -14.21
C ALA A 15 -6.72 -21.46 -14.66
N LEU A 16 -7.51 -22.35 -15.26
CA LEU A 16 -8.84 -22.04 -15.81
C LEU A 16 -9.99 -22.11 -14.79
N ILE A 17 -9.79 -22.69 -13.61
CA ILE A 17 -10.82 -22.72 -12.55
C ILE A 17 -10.74 -21.49 -11.61
N CYS A 18 -9.62 -20.75 -11.59
CA CYS A 18 -9.52 -19.51 -10.80
C CYS A 18 -9.95 -18.25 -11.55
N ALA A 19 -10.06 -18.28 -12.89
CA ALA A 19 -10.30 -17.08 -13.70
C ALA A 19 -11.76 -16.90 -14.18
N SER A 20 -12.66 -17.84 -13.91
CA SER A 20 -13.99 -17.88 -14.55
C SER A 20 -15.20 -17.88 -13.61
N TYR A 21 -15.01 -17.62 -12.31
CA TYR A 21 -16.14 -17.35 -11.41
C TYR A 21 -15.89 -16.12 -10.54
N ILE A 22 -16.38 -14.99 -11.04
CA ILE A 22 -16.95 -13.93 -10.20
C ILE A 22 -17.94 -14.64 -9.26
N GLY A 23 -17.51 -14.95 -8.03
CA GLY A 23 -18.32 -15.67 -7.04
C GLY A 23 -17.85 -17.07 -6.61
N SER A 24 -16.68 -17.56 -7.02
CA SER A 24 -16.15 -18.84 -6.52
C SER A 24 -15.70 -18.73 -5.05
N THR A 25 -16.37 -19.47 -4.18
CA THR A 25 -16.16 -19.57 -2.73
C THR A 25 -14.88 -20.31 -2.33
N LEU A 26 -14.08 -20.82 -3.29
CA LEU A 26 -12.89 -21.62 -3.03
C LEU A 26 -11.63 -20.80 -2.66
N CYS A 27 -11.48 -19.57 -3.17
CA CYS A 27 -10.36 -18.70 -2.79
C CYS A 27 -10.50 -18.07 -1.38
N LYS A 28 -11.63 -18.28 -0.69
CA LYS A 28 -11.88 -17.75 0.66
C LYS A 28 -11.02 -18.41 1.76
N HIS A 29 -10.14 -19.36 1.43
CA HIS A 29 -9.50 -20.26 2.40
C HIS A 29 -7.97 -20.18 2.42
N VAL A 30 -7.36 -19.30 1.61
CA VAL A 30 -5.90 -19.14 1.55
C VAL A 30 -5.49 -17.91 2.33
N GLU A 31 -4.57 -18.08 3.29
CA GLU A 31 -3.90 -16.98 3.97
C GLU A 31 -2.42 -16.92 3.56
N TRP A 32 -1.99 -15.77 3.07
CA TRP A 32 -0.61 -15.45 2.76
C TRP A 32 0.00 -14.72 3.94
N HIS A 33 0.85 -15.41 4.71
CA HIS A 33 1.50 -14.84 5.89
C HIS A 33 2.82 -14.19 5.46
N ILE A 34 2.93 -12.88 5.67
CA ILE A 34 4.11 -12.08 5.31
C ILE A 34 4.72 -11.51 6.58
N GLU A 35 5.95 -11.92 6.88
CA GLU A 35 6.71 -11.40 8.01
C GLU A 35 7.42 -10.09 7.62
N ILE A 36 7.11 -9.01 8.32
CA ILE A 36 7.63 -7.67 8.02
C ILE A 36 8.56 -7.20 9.14
N GLY A 37 9.69 -6.60 8.74
CA GLY A 37 10.48 -5.73 9.60
C GLY A 37 10.05 -4.28 9.40
N LEU A 38 9.63 -3.59 10.46
CA LEU A 38 9.17 -2.20 10.37
C LEU A 38 10.22 -1.25 10.97
N LEU A 39 10.77 -0.40 10.09
CA LEU A 39 11.72 0.65 10.40
C LEU A 39 11.05 2.02 10.27
N LEU A 40 11.27 2.90 11.25
CA LEU A 40 10.89 4.31 11.17
C LEU A 40 12.15 5.17 11.08
N ASP A 41 12.21 6.07 10.12
CA ASP A 41 13.26 7.10 10.07
C ASP A 41 13.27 7.91 11.39
N ALA A 42 14.44 8.37 11.84
CA ALA A 42 14.62 9.17 13.05
C ALA A 42 13.68 10.38 13.12
N HIS A 43 13.39 11.00 11.98
CA HIS A 43 12.51 12.17 11.88
C HIS A 43 11.06 11.82 11.50
N TYR A 44 10.76 10.55 11.31
CA TYR A 44 9.40 10.12 11.04
C TYR A 44 8.58 10.18 12.34
N HIS A 45 7.42 10.83 12.24
CA HIS A 45 6.45 10.97 13.31
C HIS A 45 5.09 10.54 12.75
N PRO A 46 4.54 9.43 13.24
CA PRO A 46 3.21 8.99 12.86
C PRO A 46 2.18 9.95 13.47
N HIS A 47 1.08 10.14 12.74
CA HIS A 47 -0.09 10.86 13.23
C HIS A 47 -1.24 9.84 13.25
N PRO A 48 -1.44 9.11 14.36
CA PRO A 48 -2.56 8.18 14.45
C PRO A 48 -3.90 8.96 14.48
N PRO A 49 -4.96 8.47 13.82
CA PRO A 49 -6.31 8.97 14.04
C PRO A 49 -6.67 8.90 15.53
N SER A 50 -7.52 9.81 16.04
CA SER A 50 -7.89 9.83 17.46
C SER A 50 -8.56 8.53 17.95
N ALA A 51 -9.17 7.79 17.03
CA ALA A 51 -9.76 6.49 17.29
C ALA A 51 -8.72 5.40 17.64
N LEU A 52 -7.45 5.61 17.32
CA LEU A 52 -6.34 4.69 17.62
C LEU A 52 -5.51 5.26 18.77
N ARG A 53 -5.45 4.51 19.88
CA ARG A 53 -4.89 4.97 21.15
C ARG A 53 -3.40 4.74 21.28
N SER A 54 -2.84 3.88 20.44
CA SER A 54 -1.44 3.49 20.50
C SER A 54 -0.79 3.44 19.12
N LEU A 55 0.52 3.55 19.09
CA LEU A 55 1.29 3.39 17.85
C LEU A 55 1.20 1.96 17.30
N GLN A 56 1.04 0.99 18.19
CA GLN A 56 0.79 -0.41 17.83
C GLN A 56 -0.51 -0.54 17.02
N GLU A 57 -1.62 0.01 17.54
CA GLU A 57 -2.92 0.02 16.87
C GLU A 57 -2.88 0.73 15.50
N TYR A 58 -2.10 1.81 15.39
CA TYR A 58 -1.89 2.49 14.11
C TYR A 58 -1.31 1.57 13.03
N TYR A 59 -0.23 0.86 13.36
CA TYR A 59 0.40 -0.01 12.36
C TYR A 59 -0.40 -1.28 12.12
N GLU A 60 -1.06 -1.84 13.13
CA GLU A 60 -2.02 -2.92 12.95
C GLU A 60 -3.11 -2.52 11.94
N GLU A 61 -3.64 -1.32 12.06
CA GLU A 61 -4.64 -0.83 11.10
C GLU A 61 -4.05 -0.57 9.71
N MET A 62 -2.85 0.00 9.62
CA MET A 62 -2.17 0.19 8.33
C MET A 62 -2.03 -1.14 7.59
N PHE A 63 -1.61 -2.20 8.30
CA PHE A 63 -1.47 -3.54 7.71
C PHE A 63 -2.81 -4.24 7.45
N ASN A 64 -3.82 -4.03 8.29
CA ASN A 64 -5.19 -4.48 8.00
C ASN A 64 -5.71 -3.82 6.71
N SER A 65 -5.43 -2.54 6.52
CA SER A 65 -5.84 -1.80 5.33
C SER A 65 -5.13 -2.30 4.07
N LEU A 66 -3.82 -2.59 4.14
CA LEU A 66 -3.11 -3.30 3.07
C LEU A 66 -3.72 -4.67 2.78
N SER A 67 -4.10 -5.43 3.81
CA SER A 67 -4.78 -6.73 3.65
C SER A 67 -6.11 -6.58 2.90
N ARG A 68 -6.93 -5.58 3.26
CA ARG A 68 -8.18 -5.28 2.56
C ARG A 68 -7.93 -4.93 1.10
N ARG A 69 -6.92 -4.12 0.80
CA ARG A 69 -6.58 -3.78 -0.60
C ARG A 69 -6.08 -4.99 -1.37
N LEU A 70 -5.16 -5.79 -0.81
CA LEU A 70 -4.67 -7.01 -1.44
C LEU A 70 -5.77 -8.04 -1.69
N SER A 71 -6.83 -8.06 -0.88
CA SER A 71 -7.99 -8.92 -1.12
C SER A 71 -8.69 -8.65 -2.45
N LEU A 72 -8.54 -7.43 -3.01
CA LEU A 72 -9.05 -7.07 -4.35
C LEU A 72 -8.38 -7.88 -5.48
N ILE A 73 -7.21 -8.48 -5.24
CA ILE A 73 -6.54 -9.35 -6.22
C ILE A 73 -7.31 -10.68 -6.37
N GLY A 74 -8.08 -11.09 -5.36
CA GLY A 74 -8.85 -12.34 -5.39
C GLY A 74 -8.03 -13.61 -5.05
N MET A 75 -6.84 -13.45 -4.48
CA MET A 75 -5.93 -14.56 -4.14
C MET A 75 -6.08 -15.11 -2.71
N GLY A 76 -7.05 -14.63 -1.96
CA GLY A 76 -7.22 -14.91 -0.54
C GLY A 76 -6.86 -13.72 0.34
N ARG A 77 -6.54 -13.99 1.60
CA ARG A 77 -6.22 -12.97 2.61
C ARG A 77 -4.71 -12.86 2.79
N PHE A 78 -4.23 -11.65 3.00
CA PHE A 78 -2.85 -11.40 3.40
C PHE A 78 -2.80 -11.07 4.89
N VAL A 79 -1.95 -11.78 5.64
CA VAL A 79 -1.76 -11.58 7.08
C VAL A 79 -0.34 -11.07 7.27
N PHE A 80 -0.21 -9.86 7.80
CA PHE A 80 1.09 -9.26 8.07
C PHE A 80 1.50 -9.55 9.51
N ILE A 81 2.64 -10.21 9.66
CA ILE A 81 3.22 -10.55 10.96
C ILE A 81 4.42 -9.63 11.16
N TRP A 82 4.37 -8.75 12.14
CA TRP A 82 5.49 -7.87 12.43
C TRP A 82 5.81 -7.95 13.92
N THR A 83 7.10 -7.99 14.24
CA THR A 83 7.58 -8.14 15.61
C THR A 83 8.40 -6.92 15.97
N GLY A 84 7.80 -6.02 16.74
CA GLY A 84 8.44 -4.80 17.19
C GLY A 84 8.51 -3.72 16.13
N LEU A 85 8.60 -2.49 16.63
CA LEU A 85 8.77 -1.28 15.87
C LEU A 85 10.16 -0.75 16.14
N TYR A 86 10.98 -0.58 15.09
CA TYR A 86 12.32 -0.04 15.27
C TYR A 86 12.45 1.38 14.71
N LYS A 87 12.54 2.36 15.60
CA LYS A 87 12.87 3.74 15.22
C LYS A 87 14.39 3.88 15.09
N LEU A 88 14.85 4.30 13.91
CA LEU A 88 16.24 4.59 13.65
C LEU A 88 16.70 5.78 14.50
N THR A 89 17.93 5.71 14.98
CA THR A 89 18.63 6.89 15.52
C THR A 89 19.02 7.83 14.38
N THR A 90 19.32 9.10 14.70
CA THR A 90 19.80 10.07 13.70
C THR A 90 21.03 9.56 12.94
N ALA A 91 21.96 8.89 13.63
CA ALA A 91 23.14 8.30 13.02
C ALA A 91 22.79 7.15 12.05
N GLU A 92 21.87 6.25 12.45
CA GLU A 92 21.40 5.16 11.57
C GLU A 92 20.64 5.70 10.35
N SER A 93 19.82 6.74 10.53
CA SER A 93 19.17 7.44 9.41
C SER A 93 20.18 8.08 8.47
N GLN A 94 21.27 8.65 8.98
CA GLN A 94 22.34 9.19 8.15
C GLN A 94 23.04 8.09 7.35
N ILE A 95 23.27 6.89 7.92
CA ILE A 95 23.83 5.77 7.15
C ILE A 95 23.01 5.49 5.88
N LEU A 96 21.67 5.56 5.96
CA LEU A 96 20.80 5.28 4.82
C LEU A 96 20.63 6.48 3.88
N PHE A 97 20.46 7.69 4.42
CA PHE A 97 19.99 8.86 3.67
C PHE A 97 21.03 9.97 3.50
N TRP A 98 22.27 9.81 3.97
CA TRP A 98 23.26 10.88 3.92
C TRP A 98 23.65 11.24 2.49
N THR A 99 23.21 12.42 2.05
CA THR A 99 23.63 13.07 0.82
C THR A 99 23.82 14.57 1.06
N PRO A 100 25.06 15.06 1.18
CA PRO A 100 25.32 16.48 1.43
C PRO A 100 24.71 17.37 0.34
N GLY A 101 23.94 18.39 0.76
CA GLY A 101 23.45 19.44 -0.13
C GLY A 101 22.36 19.03 -1.15
N ARG A 102 21.86 17.80 -1.12
CA ARG A 102 20.79 17.34 -2.02
C ARG A 102 19.92 16.23 -1.43
N LYS A 103 18.78 15.98 -2.09
CA LYS A 103 17.90 14.83 -1.79
C LYS A 103 18.62 13.51 -2.13
N PRO A 104 18.45 12.46 -1.30
CA PRO A 104 19.02 11.15 -1.59
C PRO A 104 18.27 10.48 -2.73
N THR A 105 19.02 9.86 -3.64
CA THR A 105 18.41 9.08 -4.72
C THR A 105 18.03 7.68 -4.22
N THR A 106 17.02 7.08 -4.86
CA THR A 106 16.61 5.69 -4.58
C THR A 106 17.76 4.69 -4.69
N ILE A 107 18.66 4.86 -5.67
CA ILE A 107 19.85 4.02 -5.86
C ILE A 107 20.84 4.17 -4.70
N GLU A 108 21.05 5.38 -4.19
CA GLU A 108 21.96 5.60 -3.06
C GLU A 108 21.42 4.98 -1.78
N VAL A 109 20.14 5.17 -1.49
CA VAL A 109 19.50 4.56 -0.31
C VAL A 109 19.60 3.04 -0.37
N HIS A 110 19.35 2.44 -1.53
CA HIS A 110 19.50 0.99 -1.72
C HIS A 110 20.95 0.53 -1.55
N ARG A 111 21.92 1.23 -2.16
CA ARG A 111 23.36 0.93 -2.02
C ARG A 111 23.79 0.99 -0.56
N ASN A 112 23.31 1.99 0.18
CA ASN A 112 23.59 2.16 1.60
C ASN A 112 22.97 1.04 2.43
N TRP A 113 21.76 0.61 2.12
CA TRP A 113 21.10 -0.53 2.77
C TRP A 113 21.89 -1.83 2.66
N ILE A 114 22.44 -2.13 1.48
CA ILE A 114 23.19 -3.37 1.28
C ILE A 114 24.63 -3.30 1.80
N SER A 115 25.11 -2.10 2.15
CA SER A 115 26.47 -1.86 2.61
C SER A 115 26.79 -2.51 3.97
N PRO A 116 28.09 -2.66 4.31
CA PRO A 116 28.52 -3.10 5.65
C PRO A 116 28.05 -2.14 6.77
N ALA A 117 27.95 -0.85 6.49
CA ALA A 117 27.54 0.15 7.49
C ALA A 117 26.09 -0.07 7.99
N ALA A 118 25.21 -0.61 7.14
CA ALA A 118 23.82 -0.91 7.50
C ALA A 118 23.63 -2.27 8.17
N VAL A 119 24.69 -3.06 8.40
CA VAL A 119 24.59 -4.39 9.07
C VAL A 119 23.92 -4.31 10.44
N PRO A 120 24.24 -3.34 11.33
CA PRO A 120 23.57 -3.23 12.64
C PRO A 120 22.07 -2.96 12.52
N ILE A 121 21.65 -2.18 11.51
CA ILE A 121 20.24 -1.88 11.25
C ILE A 121 19.53 -3.16 10.76
N ARG A 122 20.11 -3.84 9.76
CA ARG A 122 19.58 -5.09 9.20
C ARG A 122 19.48 -6.22 10.22
N ALA A 123 20.40 -6.27 11.19
CA ALA A 123 20.37 -7.28 12.24
C ALA A 123 19.07 -7.23 13.09
N ARG A 124 18.48 -6.03 13.27
CA ARG A 124 17.25 -5.83 14.05
C ARG A 124 15.99 -6.31 13.33
N VAL A 125 16.03 -6.34 12.01
CA VAL A 125 14.93 -6.79 11.13
C VAL A 125 15.28 -8.08 10.38
N ARG A 126 16.23 -8.85 10.93
CA ARG A 126 16.71 -10.08 10.29
C ARG A 126 15.60 -11.13 10.19
N ARG A 127 15.66 -11.95 9.14
CA ARG A 127 14.75 -13.08 8.87
C ARG A 127 13.31 -12.68 8.53
N LYS A 128 13.10 -11.43 8.12
CA LYS A 128 11.79 -10.97 7.62
C LYS A 128 11.69 -11.23 6.12
N ASP A 129 10.46 -11.40 5.64
CA ASP A 129 10.16 -11.58 4.22
C ASP A 129 10.35 -10.25 3.46
N ALA A 130 10.03 -9.13 4.11
CA ALA A 130 10.37 -7.79 3.62
C ALA A 130 10.64 -6.81 4.77
N VAL A 131 11.39 -5.75 4.49
CA VAL A 131 11.65 -4.65 5.42
C VAL A 131 11.01 -3.38 4.89
N ILE A 132 10.13 -2.77 5.68
CA ILE A 132 9.48 -1.50 5.34
C ILE A 132 10.15 -0.38 6.13
N LEU A 133 10.63 0.64 5.44
CA LEU A 133 11.15 1.88 6.01
C LEU A 133 10.20 3.03 5.70
N LEU A 134 9.55 3.56 6.73
CA LEU A 134 8.71 4.75 6.64
C LEU A 134 9.53 6.01 6.91
N THR A 135 9.39 7.01 6.05
CA THR A 135 10.14 8.28 6.15
C THR A 135 9.28 9.46 5.70
N LYS A 136 9.58 10.66 6.22
CA LYS A 136 9.07 11.94 5.68
C LYS A 136 10.03 12.57 4.65
N ARG A 137 11.16 11.91 4.35
CA ARG A 137 12.12 12.42 3.38
C ARG A 137 11.56 12.24 1.97
N THR A 138 11.72 13.27 1.15
CA THR A 138 11.52 13.16 -0.29
C THR A 138 12.75 12.52 -0.91
N LEU A 139 12.56 11.45 -1.67
CA LEU A 139 13.61 10.79 -2.43
C LEU A 139 13.54 11.23 -3.90
N THR A 140 14.63 11.04 -4.63
CA THR A 140 14.64 11.26 -6.08
C THR A 140 14.92 9.99 -6.85
N LEU A 141 14.31 9.89 -8.02
CA LEU A 141 14.67 8.92 -9.04
C LEU A 141 16.02 9.32 -9.68
N PRO A 142 16.69 8.40 -10.41
CA PRO A 142 17.96 8.71 -11.08
C PRO A 142 17.89 9.86 -12.08
N ASN A 143 16.71 10.14 -12.63
CA ASN A 143 16.45 11.28 -13.51
C ASN A 143 16.17 12.60 -12.77
N GLY A 144 16.32 12.63 -11.44
CA GLY A 144 16.10 13.80 -10.60
C GLY A 144 14.65 14.06 -10.19
N ALA A 145 13.69 13.32 -10.72
CA ALA A 145 12.28 13.49 -10.35
C ALA A 145 12.02 13.02 -8.91
N ASP A 146 11.18 13.75 -8.17
CA ASP A 146 10.75 13.34 -6.83
C ASP A 146 9.94 12.03 -6.88
N THR A 147 10.08 11.19 -5.87
CA THR A 147 9.31 9.94 -5.72
C THR A 147 8.80 9.76 -4.30
N THR A 148 7.66 9.07 -4.17
CA THR A 148 7.05 8.69 -2.89
C THR A 148 7.67 7.44 -2.27
N GLY A 149 8.77 6.93 -2.83
CA GLY A 149 9.46 5.75 -2.34
C GLY A 149 10.02 4.88 -3.45
N PHE A 150 10.41 3.65 -3.08
CA PHE A 150 10.82 2.61 -4.01
C PHE A 150 10.86 1.23 -3.34
N ALA A 151 10.93 0.20 -4.17
CA ALA A 151 11.39 -1.13 -3.80
C ALA A 151 12.15 -1.74 -4.99
N VAL A 152 13.03 -2.70 -4.73
CA VAL A 152 13.64 -3.50 -5.80
C VAL A 152 12.66 -4.58 -6.25
N LYS A 153 12.47 -4.73 -7.57
CA LYS A 153 11.59 -5.78 -8.11
C LYS A 153 12.09 -7.16 -7.68
N SER A 154 11.19 -8.00 -7.20
CA SER A 154 11.53 -9.33 -6.67
C SER A 154 12.54 -9.28 -5.50
N GLY A 155 12.62 -8.14 -4.80
CA GLY A 155 13.49 -7.97 -3.64
C GLY A 155 13.01 -8.71 -2.39
N MET A 156 11.71 -9.00 -2.30
CA MET A 156 11.12 -9.74 -1.19
C MET A 156 11.81 -11.10 -1.03
N CYS A 157 12.18 -11.42 0.20
CA CYS A 157 12.90 -12.64 0.58
C CYS A 157 14.30 -12.78 -0.02
N THR A 158 14.91 -11.66 -0.36
CA THR A 158 16.31 -11.58 -0.80
C THR A 158 17.09 -10.64 0.11
N LYS A 159 18.31 -10.24 -0.29
CA LYS A 159 19.06 -9.17 0.41
C LYS A 159 18.60 -7.77 0.01
N ASP A 160 17.75 -7.67 -1.03
CA ASP A 160 17.18 -6.44 -1.57
C ASP A 160 15.73 -6.23 -1.07
N ASP A 161 15.47 -6.68 0.15
CA ASP A 161 14.17 -6.75 0.82
C ASP A 161 13.62 -5.40 1.32
N LEU A 162 14.36 -4.31 1.11
CA LEU A 162 13.97 -2.98 1.55
C LEU A 162 12.91 -2.36 0.65
N ILE A 163 11.83 -1.92 1.29
CA ILE A 163 10.75 -1.11 0.73
C ILE A 163 10.77 0.24 1.47
N VAL A 164 11.04 1.33 0.75
CA VAL A 164 11.05 2.68 1.33
C VAL A 164 9.79 3.41 0.89
N VAL A 165 9.08 4.02 1.85
CA VAL A 165 7.83 4.74 1.59
C VAL A 165 7.88 6.11 2.26
N HIS A 166 7.57 7.13 1.47
CA HIS A 166 7.24 8.45 1.95
C HIS A 166 5.84 8.41 2.58
N ASP A 167 5.76 8.73 3.87
CA ASP A 167 4.51 8.76 4.62
C ASP A 167 4.49 9.99 5.53
N ASP A 168 3.47 10.82 5.36
CA ASP A 168 3.26 12.02 6.18
C ASP A 168 2.54 11.71 7.50
N GLY A 169 2.03 10.47 7.66
CA GLY A 169 1.14 10.04 8.74
C GLY A 169 -0.28 9.82 8.25
N MET A 170 -1.19 9.38 9.15
CA MET A 170 -2.59 9.02 8.86
C MET A 170 -2.78 8.22 7.57
N PHE A 171 -1.94 7.20 7.35
CA PHE A 171 -2.03 6.29 6.21
C PHE A 171 -1.83 6.93 4.82
N SER A 172 -1.23 8.13 4.73
CA SER A 172 -1.03 8.81 3.44
C SER A 172 -0.13 8.02 2.47
N GLY A 173 0.87 7.30 2.99
CA GLY A 173 1.77 6.44 2.23
C GLY A 173 1.21 5.06 1.87
N GLU A 174 0.02 4.68 2.36
CA GLU A 174 -0.46 3.30 2.32
C GLU A 174 -0.64 2.74 0.90
N ASN A 175 -1.13 3.56 -0.04
CA ASN A 175 -1.29 3.12 -1.44
C ASN A 175 0.09 2.91 -2.11
N ASN A 176 1.06 3.76 -1.79
CA ASN A 176 2.42 3.62 -2.29
C ASN A 176 3.10 2.39 -1.65
N LEU A 177 2.88 2.16 -0.36
CA LEU A 177 3.37 0.97 0.33
C LEU A 177 2.84 -0.31 -0.32
N LEU A 178 1.54 -0.38 -0.59
CA LEU A 178 0.94 -1.50 -1.31
C LEU A 178 1.60 -1.73 -2.68
N ARG A 179 1.78 -0.64 -3.44
CA ARG A 179 2.41 -0.66 -4.76
C ARG A 179 3.84 -1.22 -4.69
N TYR A 180 4.65 -0.72 -3.77
CA TYR A 180 6.04 -1.14 -3.62
C TYR A 180 6.17 -2.55 -3.02
N LEU A 181 5.24 -2.96 -2.16
CA LEU A 181 5.15 -4.34 -1.66
C LEU A 181 4.91 -5.34 -2.80
N LEU A 182 3.94 -5.06 -3.69
CA LEU A 182 3.67 -5.89 -4.86
C LEU A 182 4.86 -5.90 -5.83
N HIS A 183 5.50 -4.75 -6.02
CA HIS A 183 6.71 -4.68 -6.84
C HIS A 183 7.86 -5.51 -6.26
N SER A 184 8.07 -5.43 -4.95
CA SER A 184 9.03 -6.25 -4.22
C SER A 184 8.72 -7.75 -4.31
N ALA A 185 7.44 -8.14 -4.38
CA ALA A 185 7.03 -9.52 -4.65
C ALA A 185 7.29 -9.97 -6.10
N GLY A 186 7.58 -9.04 -7.02
CA GLY A 186 7.91 -9.30 -8.43
C GLY A 186 6.86 -8.85 -9.44
N VAL A 187 5.83 -8.11 -9.02
CA VAL A 187 4.78 -7.58 -9.90
C VAL A 187 5.28 -6.32 -10.62
N ASP A 188 5.09 -6.25 -11.94
CA ASP A 188 5.40 -5.03 -12.70
C ASP A 188 4.36 -3.94 -12.48
N TYR A 189 4.79 -2.68 -12.52
CA TYR A 189 3.88 -1.54 -12.59
C TYR A 189 3.08 -1.58 -13.89
N ASP A 190 1.83 -1.11 -13.84
CA ASP A 190 1.04 -0.95 -15.06
C ASP A 190 1.77 0.00 -16.02
N GLY A 191 1.87 -0.40 -17.29
CA GLY A 191 2.60 0.32 -18.33
C GLY A 191 4.10 0.03 -18.38
N SER A 192 4.59 -0.92 -17.60
CA SER A 192 6.00 -1.35 -17.59
C SER A 192 6.15 -2.87 -17.66
N GLY A 193 7.30 -3.33 -18.19
CA GLY A 193 7.69 -4.74 -18.21
C GLY A 193 6.59 -5.66 -18.77
N THR A 194 6.20 -6.67 -18.00
CA THR A 194 5.16 -7.64 -18.37
C THR A 194 3.74 -7.08 -18.27
N ALA A 195 3.55 -5.91 -17.66
CA ALA A 195 2.29 -5.19 -17.55
C ALA A 195 2.20 -3.97 -18.50
N SER A 196 3.07 -3.89 -19.52
CA SER A 196 3.12 -2.79 -20.49
C SER A 196 1.82 -2.55 -21.26
N ARG A 197 1.00 -3.60 -21.43
CA ARG A 197 -0.32 -3.52 -22.07
C ARG A 197 -1.39 -2.80 -21.23
N CYS A 198 -1.19 -2.69 -19.92
CA CYS A 198 -2.07 -1.95 -19.04
C CYS A 198 -1.63 -0.48 -18.99
N SER A 199 -2.58 0.46 -18.96
CA SER A 199 -2.24 1.88 -18.93
C SER A 199 -1.63 2.26 -17.58
N ALA A 200 -0.42 2.84 -17.60
CA ALA A 200 0.21 3.45 -16.42
C ALA A 200 -0.65 4.56 -15.80
N PHE A 201 -1.47 5.23 -16.61
CA PHE A 201 -2.35 6.33 -16.21
C PHE A 201 -3.82 5.89 -16.06
N GLY A 202 -4.10 4.59 -16.02
CA GLY A 202 -5.45 4.05 -15.87
C GLY A 202 -6.10 4.30 -14.50
N GLY A 203 -5.35 4.84 -13.54
CA GLY A 203 -5.80 5.12 -12.18
C GLY A 203 -5.87 3.89 -11.27
N TYR A 204 -5.16 2.81 -11.63
CA TYR A 204 -5.03 1.59 -10.81
C TYR A 204 -3.94 1.72 -9.75
N LEU A 205 -4.01 0.88 -8.71
CA LEU A 205 -3.06 0.87 -7.59
C LEU A 205 -1.59 0.67 -8.02
N MET A 206 -1.34 -0.10 -9.07
CA MET A 206 -0.01 -0.33 -9.65
C MET A 206 0.36 0.63 -10.79
N GLY A 207 -0.49 1.60 -11.12
CA GLY A 207 -0.19 2.65 -12.10
C GLY A 207 0.60 3.82 -11.50
N SER A 208 1.10 4.71 -12.36
CA SER A 208 1.81 5.95 -11.98
C SER A 208 0.92 7.20 -11.97
N GLY A 209 -0.30 7.12 -12.52
CA GLY A 209 -1.26 8.22 -12.53
C GLY A 209 -2.02 8.44 -11.20
N LEU A 210 -2.90 9.45 -11.19
CA LEU A 210 -3.83 9.69 -10.09
C LEU A 210 -4.75 8.48 -9.89
N LEU A 211 -4.89 8.01 -8.66
CA LEU A 211 -5.78 6.89 -8.35
C LEU A 211 -7.24 7.23 -8.67
N ARG A 212 -7.90 6.34 -9.41
CA ARG A 212 -9.34 6.39 -9.61
C ARG A 212 -10.01 5.70 -8.43
N LEU A 213 -11.11 6.27 -7.94
CA LEU A 213 -11.98 5.58 -6.99
C LEU A 213 -13.15 4.92 -7.73
N PRO A 214 -13.59 3.71 -7.31
CA PRO A 214 -13.03 2.88 -6.24
C PRO A 214 -11.62 2.35 -6.55
N LEU A 215 -10.87 2.02 -5.50
CA LEU A 215 -9.52 1.47 -5.64
C LEU A 215 -9.59 0.10 -6.31
N GLU A 216 -8.82 -0.07 -7.39
CA GLU A 216 -8.84 -1.28 -8.21
C GLU A 216 -7.43 -1.62 -8.70
N PHE A 217 -7.21 -2.91 -8.97
CA PHE A 217 -6.05 -3.39 -9.71
C PHE A 217 -6.40 -3.58 -11.18
N SER A 218 -5.42 -3.36 -12.06
CA SER A 218 -5.58 -3.71 -13.46
C SER A 218 -5.65 -5.24 -13.62
N HIS A 219 -6.18 -5.69 -14.76
CA HIS A 219 -6.14 -7.10 -15.12
C HIS A 219 -4.70 -7.64 -15.30
N CYS A 220 -3.73 -6.79 -15.64
CA CYS A 220 -2.32 -7.19 -15.69
C CYS A 220 -1.78 -7.50 -14.30
N THR A 221 -2.02 -6.60 -13.34
CA THR A 221 -1.59 -6.78 -11.95
C THR A 221 -2.18 -8.05 -11.37
N MET A 222 -3.50 -8.28 -11.54
CA MET A 222 -4.17 -9.48 -11.04
C MET A 222 -3.56 -10.76 -11.62
N ALA A 223 -3.28 -10.79 -12.93
CA ALA A 223 -2.67 -11.94 -13.60
C ALA A 223 -1.23 -12.22 -13.14
N LEU A 224 -0.46 -11.18 -12.81
CA LEU A 224 0.93 -11.30 -12.40
C LEU A 224 1.09 -11.64 -10.92
N ALA A 225 0.21 -11.12 -10.05
CA ALA A 225 0.32 -11.24 -8.61
C ALA A 225 0.40 -12.70 -8.14
N PHE A 226 -0.47 -13.58 -8.66
CA PHE A 226 -0.46 -14.99 -8.24
C PHE A 226 0.87 -15.67 -8.53
N ARG A 227 1.37 -15.49 -9.75
CA ARG A 227 2.65 -16.04 -10.18
C ARG A 227 3.83 -15.45 -9.41
N ALA A 228 3.75 -14.17 -9.05
CA ALA A 228 4.78 -13.48 -8.27
C ALA A 228 4.88 -14.09 -6.86
N PHE A 229 3.77 -14.10 -6.11
CA PHE A 229 3.75 -14.64 -4.75
C PHE A 229 3.98 -16.15 -4.68
N SER A 230 3.49 -16.94 -5.64
CA SER A 230 3.70 -18.39 -5.66
C SER A 230 5.17 -18.81 -5.82
N ARG A 231 6.04 -17.89 -6.26
CA ARG A 231 7.48 -18.13 -6.42
C ARG A 231 8.29 -17.78 -5.17
N LEU A 232 7.68 -17.12 -4.18
CA LEU A 232 8.34 -16.68 -2.96
C LEU A 232 8.35 -17.81 -1.93
N THR A 233 9.40 -18.63 -1.92
CA THR A 233 9.52 -19.84 -1.06
C THR A 233 9.41 -19.53 0.45
N CYS A 234 9.92 -18.38 0.86
CA CYS A 234 9.81 -17.81 2.21
C CYS A 234 8.35 -17.61 2.69
N ILE A 235 7.42 -17.33 1.78
CA ILE A 235 6.01 -17.05 2.08
C ILE A 235 5.17 -18.29 1.80
N THR A 236 5.45 -19.03 0.73
CA THR A 236 4.66 -20.20 0.36
C THR A 236 4.71 -21.31 1.41
N SER A 237 5.81 -21.41 2.14
CA SER A 237 5.95 -22.31 3.29
C SER A 237 5.07 -21.93 4.49
N LYS A 238 4.56 -20.69 4.53
CA LYS A 238 3.72 -20.14 5.61
C LYS A 238 2.25 -20.02 5.20
N ILE A 239 1.85 -20.56 4.05
CA ILE A 239 0.46 -20.46 3.58
C ILE A 239 -0.48 -21.23 4.52
N GLY A 240 -1.42 -20.50 5.11
CA GLY A 240 -2.49 -21.05 5.93
C GLY A 240 -3.67 -21.54 5.08
N ARG A 241 -4.24 -22.71 5.42
CA ARG A 241 -5.44 -23.29 4.77
C ARG A 241 -6.76 -22.92 5.46
N LYS A 242 -6.72 -22.10 6.52
CA LYS A 242 -7.91 -21.60 7.22
C LYS A 242 -7.89 -20.09 7.17
N ALA A 243 -8.94 -19.49 6.62
CA ALA A 243 -9.17 -18.07 6.85
C ALA A 243 -9.58 -17.88 8.32
N GLY A 244 -8.70 -17.24 9.09
CA GLY A 244 -9.01 -16.77 10.44
C GLY A 244 -10.03 -15.62 10.42
N HIS A 245 -10.26 -15.03 11.60
CA HIS A 245 -11.19 -13.92 11.84
C HIS A 245 -11.23 -12.86 10.73
N LEU A 246 -12.42 -12.37 10.37
CA LEU A 246 -12.62 -11.28 9.39
C LEU A 246 -11.62 -10.14 9.58
N ILE A 247 -11.13 -9.54 8.47
CA ILE A 247 -10.29 -8.35 8.56
C ILE A 247 -11.06 -7.27 9.33
N PRO A 248 -10.49 -6.68 10.39
CA PRO A 248 -11.18 -5.69 11.20
C PRO A 248 -11.73 -4.53 10.36
N LYS A 249 -12.85 -3.97 10.82
CA LYS A 249 -13.41 -2.74 10.25
C LYS A 249 -12.43 -1.59 10.51
N PRO A 250 -12.26 -0.68 9.54
CA PRO A 250 -11.37 0.45 9.74
C PRO A 250 -11.87 1.36 10.88
N PRO A 251 -10.95 2.02 11.60
CA PRO A 251 -11.30 2.99 12.61
C PRO A 251 -11.99 4.19 11.98
N LYS A 252 -12.69 4.98 12.80
CA LYS A 252 -13.30 6.22 12.32
C LYS A 252 -12.19 7.25 12.13
N VAL A 253 -12.21 7.91 10.97
CA VAL A 253 -11.30 9.02 10.66
C VAL A 253 -12.15 10.24 10.25
N SER A 254 -11.92 11.38 10.88
CA SER A 254 -12.56 12.64 10.51
C SER A 254 -11.80 13.32 9.36
N ARG A 255 -12.49 14.17 8.58
CA ARG A 255 -11.82 14.93 7.50
C ARG A 255 -10.88 15.98 8.10
N GLU A 256 -11.26 16.57 9.22
CA GLU A 256 -10.50 17.55 9.98
C GLU A 256 -9.17 16.95 10.44
N GLU A 257 -9.22 15.79 11.09
CA GLU A 257 -8.02 15.07 11.51
C GLU A 257 -7.11 14.75 10.32
N PHE A 258 -7.70 14.21 9.24
CA PHE A 258 -6.94 13.81 8.06
C PHE A 258 -6.30 15.00 7.34
N CYS A 259 -6.99 16.13 7.20
CA CYS A 259 -6.42 17.31 6.54
C CYS A 259 -5.37 18.01 7.41
N ALA A 260 -5.51 17.98 8.74
CA ALA A 260 -4.58 18.61 9.67
C ALA A 260 -3.13 18.11 9.50
N ILE A 261 -2.92 16.86 9.06
CA ILE A 261 -1.56 16.31 8.84
C ILE A 261 -0.78 17.05 7.74
N PHE A 262 -1.50 17.69 6.81
CA PHE A 262 -0.91 18.48 5.73
C PHE A 262 -0.78 19.97 6.11
N GLY A 263 -1.15 20.32 7.35
CA GLY A 263 -1.33 21.71 7.79
C GLY A 263 -2.36 22.42 6.92
N ALA A 264 -3.51 21.75 6.71
CA ALA A 264 -4.61 22.18 5.87
C ALA A 264 -5.93 21.91 6.60
N ASP A 265 -6.97 22.65 6.23
CA ASP A 265 -8.32 22.44 6.72
C ASP A 265 -9.15 21.67 5.67
N PRO A 266 -10.23 20.97 6.06
CA PRO A 266 -11.18 20.46 5.08
C PRO A 266 -11.68 21.61 4.21
N CYS A 267 -11.71 21.41 2.90
CA CYS A 267 -12.39 22.37 2.03
C CYS A 267 -13.89 22.39 2.38
N ASP A 268 -14.46 23.58 2.56
CA ASP A 268 -15.91 23.74 2.71
C ASP A 268 -16.61 23.41 1.37
N ASP A 269 -17.92 23.13 1.42
CA ASP A 269 -18.74 22.93 0.20
C ASP A 269 -18.71 24.15 -0.75
N LYS A 270 -18.22 25.29 -0.26
CA LYS A 270 -18.05 26.56 -0.99
C LYS A 270 -16.63 26.79 -1.49
N GLY A 271 -15.72 25.81 -1.36
CA GLY A 271 -14.30 25.91 -1.66
C GLY A 271 -14.00 26.19 -3.14
N THR A 272 -14.11 27.46 -3.53
CA THR A 272 -13.64 28.04 -4.79
C THR A 272 -14.17 27.38 -6.07
N GLY A 273 -15.43 27.65 -6.42
CA GLY A 273 -15.94 27.94 -7.78
C GLY A 273 -15.58 27.10 -9.03
N LYS A 274 -14.76 26.06 -8.97
CA LYS A 274 -14.40 25.20 -10.11
C LYS A 274 -14.71 23.72 -9.89
N TYR A 275 -14.87 23.30 -8.64
CA TYR A 275 -15.29 21.95 -8.27
C TYR A 275 -16.58 22.01 -7.45
N GLU A 276 -17.63 22.66 -7.99
CA GLU A 276 -18.98 22.22 -7.66
C GLU A 276 -18.99 20.69 -7.78
N HIS A 277 -19.43 19.98 -6.75
CA HIS A 277 -19.51 18.53 -6.69
C HIS A 277 -20.45 18.01 -7.78
N LYS A 278 -19.99 17.98 -9.04
CA LYS A 278 -20.83 17.67 -10.20
C LYS A 278 -21.40 16.26 -10.18
N ARG A 279 -20.96 15.39 -9.25
CA ARG A 279 -21.59 14.13 -8.81
C ARG A 279 -21.08 13.78 -7.40
N PRO A 280 -21.80 14.06 -6.30
CA PRO A 280 -21.33 13.80 -4.94
C PRO A 280 -20.83 12.36 -4.78
N GLU A 281 -21.62 11.40 -5.28
CA GLU A 281 -21.39 9.95 -5.24
C GLU A 281 -20.03 9.48 -5.80
N LYS A 282 -19.47 10.20 -6.79
CA LYS A 282 -18.20 9.82 -7.43
C LYS A 282 -16.98 10.32 -6.64
N TYR A 283 -17.17 11.26 -5.73
CA TYR A 283 -16.09 11.93 -5.01
C TYR A 283 -16.12 11.76 -3.49
N GLU A 284 -17.09 11.00 -2.94
CA GLU A 284 -17.34 10.89 -1.50
C GLU A 284 -16.12 10.42 -0.69
N CYS A 285 -15.23 9.65 -1.32
CA CYS A 285 -14.01 9.12 -0.71
C CYS A 285 -12.71 9.75 -1.21
N TYR A 286 -12.79 10.85 -1.95
CA TYR A 286 -11.64 11.75 -2.05
C TYR A 286 -11.64 12.68 -0.84
N ALA A 287 -10.45 12.90 -0.27
CA ALA A 287 -10.21 13.98 0.66
C ALA A 287 -9.74 15.21 -0.12
N PHE A 288 -10.40 16.34 0.13
CA PHE A 288 -10.03 17.65 -0.40
C PHE A 288 -9.61 18.51 0.79
N CYS A 289 -8.30 18.79 0.89
CA CYS A 289 -7.73 19.59 1.97
C CYS A 289 -7.21 20.92 1.41
N CYS A 290 -7.64 22.02 2.00
CA CYS A 290 -7.37 23.38 1.55
C CYS A 290 -6.29 24.02 2.43
N LYS A 291 -5.21 24.50 1.80
CA LYS A 291 -4.12 25.22 2.46
C LYS A 291 -4.10 26.68 2.00
N GLY A 292 -4.80 27.54 2.75
CA GLY A 292 -5.08 28.90 2.31
C GLY A 292 -6.12 28.94 1.17
N ILE A 293 -6.19 30.06 0.45
CA ILE A 293 -7.30 30.37 -0.48
C ILE A 293 -7.18 29.65 -1.84
N SER A 294 -5.97 29.21 -2.25
CA SER A 294 -5.72 28.77 -3.63
C SER A 294 -5.14 27.37 -3.79
N LYS A 295 -4.73 26.71 -2.70
CA LYS A 295 -4.07 25.40 -2.78
C LYS A 295 -4.99 24.30 -2.26
N ILE A 296 -5.53 23.52 -3.19
CA ILE A 296 -6.31 22.31 -2.91
C ILE A 296 -5.40 21.10 -3.06
N ILE A 297 -5.41 20.24 -2.05
CA ILE A 297 -4.76 18.94 -2.06
C ILE A 297 -5.87 17.89 -2.21
N GLN A 298 -5.90 17.22 -3.37
CA GLN A 298 -6.82 16.13 -3.64
C GLN A 298 -6.10 14.79 -3.49
N MET A 299 -6.65 13.88 -2.70
CA MET A 299 -6.14 12.52 -2.57
C MET A 299 -7.24 11.50 -2.25
N ALA A 300 -6.96 10.22 -2.48
CA ALA A 300 -7.84 9.16 -1.99
C ALA A 300 -7.85 9.18 -0.46
N GLY A 301 -9.03 9.29 0.14
CA GLY A 301 -9.19 9.23 1.59
C GLY A 301 -8.87 7.84 2.14
N PRO A 302 -8.43 7.76 3.41
CA PRO A 302 -8.17 6.47 4.06
C PRO A 302 -9.48 5.70 4.26
N ASP A 303 -9.35 4.39 4.45
CA ASP A 303 -10.47 3.59 4.95
C ASP A 303 -10.94 4.15 6.30
N GLY A 304 -12.25 4.23 6.50
CA GLY A 304 -12.84 4.79 7.72
C GLY A 304 -13.08 6.30 7.70
N LEU A 305 -12.69 7.01 6.63
CA LEU A 305 -13.01 8.42 6.44
C LEU A 305 -14.52 8.64 6.33
N LYS A 306 -15.06 9.69 6.95
CA LYS A 306 -16.46 10.14 6.77
C LYS A 306 -16.69 10.58 5.31
N CYS A 307 -17.67 9.96 4.66
CA CYS A 307 -17.98 10.20 3.24
C CYS A 307 -19.40 10.69 2.96
N ASP A 308 -20.31 10.56 3.93
CA ASP A 308 -21.69 11.05 3.83
C ASP A 308 -22.18 11.57 5.20
N GLU A 309 -23.07 12.56 5.13
CA GLU A 309 -23.79 13.22 6.22
C GLU A 309 -25.28 12.91 6.03
N ASP A 310 -25.71 11.70 6.39
CA ASP A 310 -27.14 11.38 6.32
C ASP A 310 -27.91 12.29 7.30
N VAL A 311 -28.76 13.18 6.78
CA VAL A 311 -29.52 14.21 7.51
C VAL A 311 -30.37 13.61 8.63
N LEU A 312 -30.74 12.33 8.49
CA LEU A 312 -31.53 11.57 9.45
C LEU A 312 -30.69 10.78 10.47
N TYR A 313 -29.37 10.95 10.51
CA TYR A 313 -28.41 10.28 11.43
C TYR A 313 -28.45 8.74 11.46
N SER A 314 -29.27 8.10 10.61
CA SER A 314 -29.60 6.68 10.71
C SER A 314 -28.54 5.75 10.12
N LYS A 315 -27.78 6.20 9.11
CA LYS A 315 -26.75 5.39 8.44
C LYS A 315 -25.45 6.18 8.27
N ARG A 316 -24.52 6.03 9.23
CA ARG A 316 -23.17 6.59 9.10
C ARG A 316 -22.41 5.84 8.02
N LYS A 317 -22.22 6.45 6.85
CA LYS A 317 -21.36 5.88 5.79
C LYS A 317 -19.90 6.29 5.99
N ARG A 318 -19.01 5.38 5.59
CA ARG A 318 -17.55 5.51 5.68
C ARG A 318 -16.87 4.96 4.43
N CYS A 319 -15.69 5.47 4.15
CA CYS A 319 -14.87 4.98 3.05
C CYS A 319 -14.35 3.58 3.33
N LEU A 320 -14.46 2.71 2.34
CA LEU A 320 -13.85 1.40 2.33
C LEU A 320 -13.43 1.06 0.90
N LEU A 321 -12.13 0.93 0.67
CA LEU A 321 -11.53 0.68 -0.65
C LEU A 321 -11.96 1.75 -1.68
N GLY A 322 -12.05 3.01 -1.23
CA GLY A 322 -12.47 4.12 -2.07
C GLY A 322 -13.97 4.18 -2.38
N ARG A 323 -14.81 3.35 -1.76
CA ARG A 323 -16.28 3.41 -1.87
C ARG A 323 -16.88 3.91 -0.58
N CYS A 324 -17.88 4.78 -0.66
CA CYS A 324 -18.69 5.11 0.50
C CYS A 324 -19.67 3.98 0.77
N LYS A 325 -19.53 3.34 1.93
CA LYS A 325 -20.37 2.20 2.34
C LYS A 325 -20.97 2.48 3.70
N THR A 326 -22.18 1.99 3.95
CA THR A 326 -22.75 2.02 5.30
C THR A 326 -21.83 1.24 6.24
N ALA A 327 -21.44 1.89 7.35
CA ALA A 327 -20.76 1.19 8.41
C ALA A 327 -21.77 0.23 9.05
N ALA A 328 -21.77 -1.03 8.61
CA ALA A 328 -22.41 -2.12 9.33
C ALA A 328 -21.71 -2.33 10.67
#